data_AF-A0A381TU49-F1
#
_entry.id   AF-A0A381TU49-F1
#
_cell.length_a   1.000
_cell.length_b   1.000
_cell.length_c   1.000
_cell.angle_alpha   90.00
_cell.angle_beta   90.00
_cell.angle_gamma   90.00
#
_symmetry.space_group_name_H-M   'P 1'
#
loop_
_entity.id
_entity.type
_entity.pdbx_description
1 polymer ?
#
loop_
_entity_poly.entity_id
_entity_poly.type
_entity_poly.pdbx_seq_one_letter_code
_entity_poly.pdbx_strand_id
1 'polypeptide(L)'
;MPAIKLIIYFLAAVLIGSFAVQNMTSVEVNYYDFRFNLHTLELPLVTAVMIPLGLGLFCAWCLWLSSWIKMRMVIRKQNKTISSMEKELGKLRNTPQIPSQVESSIDS
;
A
#
# COMPACT_ATOMS: atom_id res chain seq x y z
N MET A 1 4.21 -12.50 -22.99
CA MET A 1 4.43 -11.80 -24.27
C MET A 1 4.00 -10.35 -24.11
N PRO A 2 4.92 -9.37 -24.21
CA PRO A 2 4.63 -7.95 -23.97
C PRO A 2 3.55 -7.39 -24.92
N ALA A 3 3.47 -7.90 -26.16
CA ALA A 3 2.46 -7.52 -27.13
C ALA A 3 1.02 -7.81 -26.67
N ILE A 4 0.77 -8.97 -26.05
CA ILE A 4 -0.57 -9.35 -25.55
C ILE A 4 -1.03 -8.40 -24.43
N LYS A 5 -0.12 -8.00 -23.53
CA LYS A 5 -0.43 -7.03 -22.48
C LYS A 5 -0.81 -5.68 -23.08
N LEU A 6 -0.08 -5.22 -24.10
CA LEU A 6 -0.35 -3.96 -24.78
C LEU A 6 -1.73 -3.97 -25.45
N ILE A 7 -2.08 -5.07 -26.13
CA ILE A 7 -3.39 -5.27 -26.75
C ILE A 7 -4.51 -5.23 -25.70
N ILE A 8 -4.34 -5.90 -24.56
CA ILE A 8 -5.31 -5.87 -23.47
C ILE A 8 -5.49 -4.45 -22.93
N TYR A 9 -4.39 -3.71 -22.71
CA TYR A 9 -4.49 -2.32 -22.25
C TYR A 9 -5.18 -1.42 -23.27
N PHE A 10 -4.89 -1.59 -24.55
CA PHE A 10 -5.57 -0.84 -25.61
C PHE A 10 -7.06 -1.14 -25.64
N LEU A 11 -7.45 -2.42 -25.58
CA LEU A 11 -8.86 -2.83 -25.58
C LEU A 11 -9.60 -2.29 -24.34
N ALA A 12 -8.97 -2.33 -23.17
CA ALA A 12 -9.51 -1.74 -21.95
C ALA A 12 -9.71 -0.22 -22.09
N ALA A 13 -8.73 0.49 -22.68
CA ALA A 13 -8.84 1.93 -22.90
C ALA A 13 -10.00 2.28 -23.84
N VAL A 14 -10.17 1.52 -24.93
CA VAL A 14 -11.31 1.70 -25.86
C VAL A 14 -12.64 1.43 -25.18
N LEU A 15 -12.74 0.38 -24.35
CA LEU A 15 -13.96 0.08 -23.58
C LEU A 15 -14.32 1.21 -22.62
N ILE A 16 -13.34 1.71 -21.85
CA ILE A 16 -13.54 2.80 -20.89
C ILE A 16 -13.93 4.09 -21.63
N GLY A 17 -13.26 4.39 -22.76
CA GLY A 17 -13.58 5.56 -23.58
C GLY A 17 -14.98 5.48 -24.19
N SER A 18 -15.36 4.34 -24.77
CA SER A 18 -16.69 4.12 -25.32
C SER A 18 -17.77 4.23 -24.24
N PHE A 19 -17.53 3.66 -23.06
CA PHE A 19 -18.43 3.79 -21.93
C PHE A 19 -18.59 5.26 -21.53
N ALA A 20 -17.51 6.02 -21.47
CA ALA A 20 -17.56 7.43 -21.12
C ALA A 20 -18.38 8.25 -22.12
N VAL A 21 -18.16 8.04 -23.42
CA VAL A 21 -18.89 8.74 -24.49
C VAL A 21 -20.38 8.36 -24.47
N GLN A 22 -20.71 7.07 -24.33
CA GLN A 22 -22.11 6.62 -24.30
C GLN A 22 -22.87 7.08 -23.05
N ASN A 23 -22.17 7.32 -21.94
CA ASN A 23 -22.75 7.78 -20.68
C ASN A 23 -22.53 9.29 -20.47
N MET A 24 -22.41 10.05 -21.56
CA MET A 24 -22.43 11.53 -21.53
C MET A 24 -23.82 12.11 -21.26
N THR A 25 -24.85 11.28 -21.20
CA THR A 25 -26.22 11.66 -20.87
C THR A 25 -26.24 12.44 -19.54
N SER A 26 -26.89 13.60 -19.55
CA SER A 26 -26.98 14.47 -18.38
C SER A 26 -27.89 13.86 -17.32
N VAL A 27 -27.44 13.92 -16.07
CA VAL A 27 -28.20 13.54 -14.87
C VAL A 27 -28.24 14.75 -13.94
N GLU A 28 -29.43 15.04 -13.44
CA GLU A 28 -29.65 16.09 -12.46
C GLU A 28 -29.24 15.61 -11.06
N VAL A 29 -28.26 16.29 -10.47
CA VAL A 29 -27.84 16.06 -9.10
C VAL A 29 -28.35 17.22 -8.24
N ASN A 30 -29.24 16.90 -7.32
CA ASN A 30 -29.76 17.85 -6.34
C ASN A 30 -28.88 17.81 -5.09
N TYR A 31 -28.33 18.96 -4.70
CA TYR A 31 -27.56 19.07 -3.46
C TYR A 31 -27.97 20.31 -2.67
N TYR A 32 -27.78 20.23 -1.35
CA TYR A 32 -27.96 21.36 -0.46
C TYR A 32 -26.60 22.03 -0.21
N ASP A 33 -26.53 23.34 -0.42
CA ASP A 33 -25.37 24.12 0.00
C ASP A 33 -25.35 24.32 1.54
N PHE A 34 -24.25 24.83 2.10
CA PHE A 34 -24.08 25.11 3.54
C PHE A 34 -25.14 26.06 4.11
N ARG A 35 -25.81 26.82 3.25
CA ARG A 35 -26.93 27.72 3.60
C ARG A 35 -28.32 27.07 3.43
N PHE A 36 -28.38 25.74 3.25
CA PHE A 36 -29.59 24.95 3.02
C PHE A 36 -30.40 25.35 1.78
N ASN A 37 -29.77 26.00 0.79
CA ASN A 37 -30.40 26.26 -0.50
C ASN A 37 -30.26 25.02 -1.39
N LEU A 38 -31.34 24.64 -2.05
CA LEU A 38 -31.36 23.55 -3.02
C LEU A 38 -30.75 24.03 -4.33
N HIS A 39 -29.70 23.36 -4.77
CA HIS A 39 -29.07 23.59 -6.06
C HIS A 39 -29.16 22.34 -6.91
N THR A 40 -29.44 22.54 -8.19
CA THR A 40 -29.46 21.49 -9.20
C THR A 40 -28.21 21.64 -10.06
N LEU A 41 -27.45 20.57 -10.21
CA LEU A 41 -26.28 20.52 -11.07
C LEU A 41 -26.49 19.43 -12.10
N GLU A 42 -26.46 19.81 -13.36
CA GLU A 42 -26.48 18.87 -14.47
C GLU A 42 -25.07 18.39 -14.74
N LEU A 43 -24.80 17.11 -14.49
CA LEU A 43 -23.55 16.50 -14.92
C LEU A 43 -23.79 15.23 -15.72
N PRO A 44 -22.86 14.87 -16.63
CA PRO A 44 -22.87 13.58 -17.28
C PRO A 44 -22.91 12.41 -16.28
N LEU A 45 -23.70 11.37 -16.56
CA LEU A 45 -23.78 10.17 -15.73
C LEU A 45 -22.39 9.57 -15.45
N VAL A 46 -21.50 9.59 -16.45
CA VAL A 46 -20.13 9.11 -16.31
C VAL A 46 -19.38 9.82 -15.18
N THR A 47 -19.52 11.14 -15.01
CA THR A 47 -18.77 11.86 -13.96
C THR A 47 -19.35 11.56 -12.58
N ALA A 48 -20.69 11.49 -12.47
CA ALA A 48 -21.38 11.13 -11.23
C ALA A 48 -20.96 9.74 -10.70
N VAL A 49 -20.69 8.79 -11.59
CA VAL A 49 -20.25 7.42 -11.23
C VAL A 49 -18.72 7.33 -11.06
N MET A 50 -17.94 7.97 -11.93
CA MET A 50 -16.48 7.84 -11.91
C MET A 50 -15.81 8.57 -10.74
N ILE A 51 -16.39 9.67 -10.25
CA ILE A 51 -15.87 10.38 -9.08
C ILE A 51 -15.82 9.48 -7.84
N PRO A 52 -16.93 8.89 -7.36
CA PRO A 52 -16.90 8.03 -6.17
C PRO A 52 -16.08 6.75 -6.40
N LEU A 53 -16.11 6.19 -7.62
CA LEU A 53 -15.29 5.03 -7.95
C LEU A 53 -13.78 5.34 -7.89
N GLY A 54 -13.37 6.48 -8.48
CA GLY A 54 -12.00 6.97 -8.43
C GLY A 54 -11.55 7.29 -7.00
N LEU A 55 -12.42 7.93 -6.20
CA LEU A 55 -12.16 8.19 -4.79
C LEU A 55 -11.97 6.89 -3.99
N GLY A 56 -12.82 5.89 -4.23
CA GLY A 56 -12.70 4.58 -3.59
C GLY A 56 -11.36 3.90 -3.89
N LEU A 57 -10.97 3.86 -5.17
CA LEU A 57 -9.67 3.32 -5.58
C LEU A 57 -8.51 4.12 -4.98
N PHE A 58 -8.60 5.44 -4.96
CA PHE A 58 -7.56 6.30 -4.40
C PHE A 58 -7.39 6.07 -2.89
N CYS A 59 -8.49 5.95 -2.15
CA CYS A 59 -8.46 5.61 -0.73
C CYS A 59 -7.83 4.22 -0.49
N ALA A 60 -8.23 3.21 -1.27
CA ALA A 60 -7.65 1.88 -1.18
C ALA A 60 -6.14 1.89 -1.48
N TRP A 61 -5.72 2.64 -2.50
CA TRP A 61 -4.32 2.84 -2.84
C TRP A 61 -3.53 3.48 -1.71
N CYS A 62 -4.06 4.53 -1.07
CA CYS A 62 -3.43 5.19 0.08
C CYS A 62 -3.25 4.24 1.27
N LEU A 63 -4.25 3.39 1.56
CA LEU A 63 -4.16 2.39 2.63
C LEU A 63 -3.09 1.34 2.32
N TRP A 64 -3.05 0.85 1.09
CA TRP A 64 -2.02 -0.09 0.63
C TRP A 64 -0.61 0.53 0.69
N LEU A 65 -0.47 1.78 0.26
CA LEU A 65 0.81 2.49 0.30
C LEU A 65 1.30 2.67 1.75
N SER A 66 0.39 3.03 2.66
CA SER A 66 0.70 3.17 4.09
C SER A 66 1.18 1.85 4.71
N SER A 67 0.53 0.73 4.41
CA SER A 67 0.95 -0.59 4.91
C SER A 67 2.31 -1.01 4.35
N TRP A 68 2.56 -0.74 3.06
CA TRP A 68 3.84 -1.00 2.42
C TRP A 68 5.00 -0.22 3.06
N ILE A 69 4.78 1.07 3.36
CA ILE A 69 5.78 1.90 4.05
C ILE A 69 6.06 1.37 5.46
N LYS A 70 5.02 1.01 6.23
CA LYS A 70 5.17 0.42 7.57
C LYS A 70 5.98 -0.87 7.51
N MET A 71 5.67 -1.76 6.58
CA MET A 71 6.41 -3.02 6.38
C MET A 71 7.89 -2.76 6.07
N ARG A 72 8.21 -1.86 5.15
CA ARG A 72 9.61 -1.49 4.86
C ARG A 72 10.33 -0.92 6.09
N MET A 73 9.64 -0.13 6.90
CA MET A 73 10.22 0.40 8.13
C MET A 73 10.53 -0.72 9.14
N VAL A 74 9.65 -1.70 9.30
CA VAL A 74 9.86 -2.87 10.17
C VAL A 74 11.06 -3.69 9.71
N ILE A 75 11.15 -4.00 8.41
CA ILE A 75 12.30 -4.74 7.84
C ILE A 75 13.61 -4.00 8.12
N ARG A 76 13.62 -2.67 7.93
CA ARG A 76 14.82 -1.85 8.21
C ARG A 76 15.21 -1.88 9.70
N LYS A 77 14.24 -1.88 10.62
CA LYS A 77 14.50 -2.01 12.06
C LYS A 77 15.06 -3.38 12.39
N GLN A 78 14.44 -4.46 11.91
CA GLN A 78 14.90 -5.83 12.13
C GLN A 78 16.31 -6.06 11.62
N ASN A 79 16.64 -5.59 10.41
CA ASN A 79 18.01 -5.71 9.88
C ASN A 79 19.06 -4.99 10.73
N LYS A 80 18.71 -3.83 11.30
CA LYS A 80 19.62 -3.12 12.23
C LYS A 80 19.84 -3.92 13.51
N THR A 81 18.78 -4.51 14.07
CA THR A 81 18.86 -5.36 15.27
C THR A 81 19.68 -6.63 15.02
N ILE A 82 19.49 -7.29 13.88
CA ILE A 82 20.30 -8.46 13.51
C ILE A 82 21.78 -8.07 13.43
N SER A 83 22.10 -6.98 12.73
CA SER A 83 23.48 -6.51 12.60
C SER A 83 24.12 -6.13 13.94
N SER A 84 23.37 -5.57 14.89
CA SER A 84 23.91 -5.30 16.23
C SER A 84 24.14 -6.57 17.04
N MET A 85 23.21 -7.53 17.01
CA MET A 85 23.36 -8.82 17.69
C MET A 85 24.54 -9.63 17.11
N GLU A 86 24.72 -9.63 15.80
CA GLU A 86 25.88 -10.27 15.14
C GLU A 86 27.21 -9.63 15.58
N LYS A 87 27.25 -8.30 15.72
CA LYS A 87 28.43 -7.60 16.23
C LYS A 87 28.72 -7.94 17.69
N GLU A 88 27.70 -8.09 18.52
CA GLU A 88 27.86 -8.50 19.93
C GLU A 88 28.34 -9.93 20.07
N LEU A 89 27.76 -10.88 19.31
CA LEU A 89 28.25 -12.25 19.21
C LEU A 89 29.71 -12.29 18.73
N GLY A 90 30.06 -11.47 17.74
CA GLY A 90 31.43 -11.33 17.26
C GLY A 90 32.38 -10.81 18.34
N LYS A 91 31.96 -9.84 19.16
CA LYS A 91 32.76 -9.33 20.28
C LYS A 91 32.92 -10.38 21.39
N LEU A 92 31.83 -11.03 21.80
CA LEU A 92 31.85 -12.08 22.83
C LEU A 92 32.73 -13.28 22.43
N ARG A 93 32.73 -13.66 21.15
CA ARG A 93 33.60 -14.72 20.62
C ARG A 93 35.09 -14.34 20.61
N ASN A 94 35.40 -13.05 20.50
CA ASN A 94 36.78 -12.54 20.49
C ASN A 94 37.27 -12.11 21.90
N THR A 95 36.41 -12.11 22.91
CA THR A 95 36.84 -12.02 24.31
C THR A 95 37.52 -13.36 24.67
N PRO A 96 38.74 -13.36 25.25
CA PRO A 96 39.39 -14.58 25.67
C PRO A 96 38.47 -15.34 26.62
N GLN A 97 38.02 -16.53 26.22
CA GLN A 97 37.28 -17.39 27.13
C GLN A 97 38.27 -17.83 28.21
N ILE A 98 38.06 -17.33 29.44
CA ILE A 98 38.66 -17.96 30.61
C ILE A 98 38.16 -19.40 30.59
N PRO A 99 39.05 -20.41 30.55
CA PRO A 99 38.63 -21.78 30.42
C PRO A 99 37.70 -22.09 31.59
N SER A 100 36.46 -22.46 31.28
CA SER A 100 35.58 -23.12 32.23
C SER A 100 36.27 -24.43 32.59
N GLN A 101 37.02 -24.38 33.69
CA GLN A 101 37.50 -25.56 34.38
C GLN A 101 36.30 -26.47 34.57
N VAL A 102 36.43 -27.64 33.98
CA VAL A 102 35.65 -28.82 34.26
C VAL A 102 35.71 -29.05 35.77
N GLU A 103 34.69 -28.63 36.50
CA GLU A 103 34.48 -29.08 37.87
C GLU A 103 33.36 -30.13 37.84
N SER A 104 33.64 -31.22 37.11
CA SER A 104 32.95 -32.50 37.25
C SER A 104 33.76 -33.39 38.20
N SER A 105 33.86 -33.03 39.47
CA SER A 105 34.33 -33.92 40.53
C SER A 105 34.33 -33.18 41.85
N ILE A 106 33.23 -33.29 42.60
CA ILE A 106 33.15 -33.54 44.05
C ILE A 106 31.64 -33.62 44.31
N ASP A 107 31.08 -34.82 44.21
CA ASP A 107 29.95 -35.22 45.05
C ASP A 107 30.36 -36.57 45.61
N SER A 108 30.57 -36.59 46.92
CA SER A 108 31.04 -37.73 47.72
C SER A 108 29.86 -38.59 48.17
#